data_AF-A0A1E5M4Z8-F1
#
_entry.id   AF-A0A1E5M4Z8-F1
#
_cell.length_a   1.000
_cell.length_b   1.000
_cell.length_c   1.000
_cell.angle_alpha   90.00
_cell.angle_beta   90.00
_cell.angle_gamma   90.00
#
_symmetry.space_group_name_H-M   'P 1'
#
loop_
_entity.id
_entity.type
_entity.pdbx_description
1 polymer ?
#
loop_
_entity_poly.entity_id
_entity_poly.type
_entity_poly.pdbx_seq_one_letter_code
_entity_poly.pdbx_strand_id
1 'polypeptide(L)'
;MSRKKSQRKLQTAAPRNLVNQPTPLGRVQDGKTELLINEVAKNPQVLERLMDRPDLAGIMMQVTHTRSGPLPDADELAKYERISPGFAREIMDMAKAEQKHRHEYYKAGQRGAIWRDRLGQIFAMTSVFVFAGIAYKMIQHEAYGWATGLLGAELVALTSVFIIGRRDKPNPKQTKK
;
A
#
# COMPACT_ATOMS: atom_id res chain seq x y z
N MET A 1 13.24 56.16 -3.24
CA MET A 1 11.91 56.15 -3.93
C MET A 1 11.41 54.71 -4.01
N SER A 2 10.43 54.36 -3.18
CA SER A 2 9.92 53.01 -2.97
C SER A 2 8.77 52.72 -3.94
N ARG A 3 8.94 51.77 -4.88
CA ARG A 3 7.86 51.31 -5.78
C ARG A 3 7.07 50.19 -5.10
N LYS A 4 5.93 50.57 -4.51
CA LYS A 4 4.92 49.71 -3.91
C LYS A 4 4.28 48.82 -4.98
N LYS A 5 4.66 47.54 -5.04
CA LYS A 5 4.05 46.54 -5.95
C LYS A 5 2.68 46.14 -5.38
N SER A 6 1.61 46.58 -6.04
CA SER A 6 0.23 46.25 -5.72
C SER A 6 0.01 44.73 -5.83
N GLN A 7 -0.16 44.06 -4.70
CA GLN A 7 -0.53 42.65 -4.60
C GLN A 7 -2.00 42.51 -5.04
N ARG A 8 -2.20 42.14 -6.31
CA ARG A 8 -3.51 41.73 -6.83
C ARG A 8 -3.85 40.38 -6.18
N LYS A 9 -4.74 40.39 -5.21
CA LYS A 9 -5.27 39.21 -4.51
C LYS A 9 -5.82 38.23 -5.57
N LEU A 10 -5.07 37.17 -5.87
CA LEU A 10 -5.59 36.04 -6.63
C LEU A 10 -6.71 35.43 -5.79
N GLN A 11 -7.96 35.70 -6.16
CA GLN A 11 -9.08 34.94 -5.66
C GLN A 11 -8.92 33.53 -6.22
N THR A 12 -8.46 32.60 -5.38
CA THR A 12 -8.48 31.17 -5.66
C THR A 12 -9.94 30.77 -5.82
N ALA A 13 -10.39 30.62 -7.06
CA ALA A 13 -11.70 30.09 -7.37
C ALA A 13 -11.86 28.73 -6.69
N ALA A 14 -12.93 28.56 -5.92
CA ALA A 14 -13.28 27.30 -5.27
C ALA A 14 -13.30 26.15 -6.31
N PRO A 15 -12.79 24.95 -5.97
CA PRO A 15 -12.79 23.84 -6.91
C PRO A 15 -14.23 23.51 -7.31
N ARG A 16 -14.49 23.57 -8.62
CA ARG A 16 -15.74 23.15 -9.26
C ARG A 16 -16.08 21.75 -8.74
N ASN A 17 -17.29 21.60 -8.18
CA ASN A 17 -17.82 20.30 -7.77
C ASN A 17 -17.72 19.32 -8.94
N LEU A 18 -16.77 18.40 -8.85
CA LEU A 18 -16.66 17.25 -9.73
C LEU A 18 -17.80 16.30 -9.36
N VAL A 19 -18.97 16.52 -9.98
CA VAL A 19 -20.08 15.58 -10.08
C VAL A 19 -19.56 14.36 -10.85
N ASN A 20 -18.82 13.47 -10.17
CA ASN A 20 -18.45 12.10 -10.59
C ASN A 20 -17.27 11.58 -9.74
N GLN A 21 -17.35 11.67 -8.41
CA GLN A 21 -16.65 10.70 -7.57
C GLN A 21 -17.61 9.54 -7.32
N PRO A 22 -17.25 8.29 -7.65
CA PRO A 22 -18.01 7.15 -7.17
C PRO A 22 -17.94 7.19 -5.64
N THR A 23 -19.10 7.39 -5.02
CA THR A 23 -19.27 7.27 -3.58
C THR A 23 -18.63 5.95 -3.17
N PRO A 24 -17.66 5.93 -2.23
CA PRO A 24 -17.16 4.67 -1.70
C PRO A 24 -18.38 3.89 -1.23
N LEU A 25 -18.55 2.66 -1.70
CA LEU A 25 -19.43 1.67 -1.07
C LEU A 25 -18.87 1.40 0.33
N GLY A 26 -19.06 2.37 1.22
CA GLY A 26 -18.93 2.22 2.64
C GLY A 26 -19.88 1.10 2.99
N ARG A 27 -19.34 0.05 3.59
CA ARG A 27 -20.09 -1.08 4.13
C ARG A 27 -21.24 -0.50 4.97
N VAL A 28 -22.44 -0.50 4.41
CA VAL A 28 -23.63 0.05 5.07
C VAL A 28 -24.03 -0.97 6.14
N GLN A 29 -23.35 -0.90 7.28
CA GLN A 29 -23.68 -1.65 8.50
C GLN A 29 -24.78 -0.90 9.28
N ASP A 30 -25.80 -0.41 8.58
CA ASP A 30 -26.95 0.19 9.22
C ASP A 30 -28.05 -0.86 9.26
N GLY A 31 -28.45 -1.29 10.45
CA GLY A 31 -29.56 -2.25 10.63
C GLY A 31 -30.86 -1.80 9.94
N LYS A 32 -30.99 -0.51 9.61
CA LYS A 32 -32.08 0.02 8.78
C LYS A 32 -32.03 -0.48 7.34
N THR A 33 -30.86 -0.66 6.77
CA THR A 33 -30.67 -1.15 5.38
C THR A 33 -30.98 -2.63 5.30
N GLU A 34 -30.60 -3.41 6.32
CA GLU A 34 -31.00 -4.83 6.43
C GLU A 34 -32.51 -4.98 6.61
N LEU A 35 -33.15 -4.11 7.41
CA LEU A 35 -34.60 -4.09 7.55
C LEU A 35 -35.31 -3.71 6.25
N LEU A 36 -34.76 -2.75 5.48
CA LEU A 36 -35.26 -2.40 4.16
C LEU A 36 -35.11 -3.56 3.17
N ILE A 37 -33.98 -4.27 3.18
CA ILE A 37 -33.74 -5.45 2.34
C ILE A 37 -34.75 -6.56 2.67
N ASN A 38 -35.00 -6.81 3.95
CA ASN A 38 -35.95 -7.83 4.42
C ASN A 38 -37.41 -7.44 4.10
N GLU A 39 -37.77 -6.16 4.20
CA GLU A 39 -39.10 -5.66 3.88
C GLU A 39 -39.38 -5.70 2.36
N VAL A 40 -38.36 -5.38 1.55
CA VAL A 40 -38.42 -5.50 0.09
C VAL A 40 -38.53 -6.97 -0.35
N ALA A 41 -37.89 -7.90 0.36
CA ALA A 41 -38.01 -9.34 0.10
C ALA A 41 -39.42 -9.88 0.42
N LYS A 42 -40.11 -9.30 1.41
CA LYS A 42 -41.49 -9.70 1.79
C LYS A 42 -42.57 -9.08 0.91
N ASN A 43 -42.30 -7.93 0.29
CA ASN A 43 -43.25 -7.21 -0.58
C ASN A 43 -42.69 -7.06 -2.01
N PRO A 44 -42.83 -8.08 -2.89
CA PRO A 44 -42.34 -8.03 -4.26
C PRO A 44 -42.97 -6.90 -5.09
N GLN A 45 -44.16 -6.43 -4.71
CA GLN A 45 -44.85 -5.30 -5.35
C GLN A 45 -44.16 -3.95 -5.14
N VAL A 46 -43.30 -3.81 -4.13
CA VAL A 46 -42.53 -2.56 -3.92
C VAL A 46 -41.43 -2.46 -4.96
N LEU A 47 -40.79 -3.58 -5.31
CA LEU A 47 -39.79 -3.66 -6.37
C LEU A 47 -40.41 -3.29 -7.73
N GLU A 48 -41.62 -3.79 -7.99
CA GLU A 48 -42.38 -3.54 -9.21
C GLU A 48 -42.73 -2.04 -9.38
N ARG A 49 -43.19 -1.38 -8.30
CA ARG A 49 -43.45 0.08 -8.30
C ARG A 49 -42.19 0.94 -8.43
N LEU A 50 -41.04 0.40 -8.04
CA LEU A 50 -39.75 1.08 -8.17
C LEU A 50 -39.14 0.87 -9.56
N MET A 51 -39.42 -0.25 -10.23
CA MET A 51 -39.04 -0.50 -11.62
C MET A 51 -39.80 0.38 -12.61
N ASP A 52 -41.05 0.74 -12.29
CA ASP A 52 -41.90 1.61 -13.11
C ASP A 52 -41.53 3.11 -13.00
N ARG A 53 -40.49 3.44 -12.22
CA ARG A 53 -39.94 4.81 -12.11
C ARG A 53 -38.83 4.99 -13.16
N PRO A 54 -38.99 5.91 -14.13
CA PRO A 54 -37.97 6.16 -15.17
C PRO A 54 -36.63 6.65 -14.58
N ASP A 55 -36.66 7.28 -13.40
CA ASP A 55 -35.47 7.77 -12.69
C ASP A 55 -34.58 6.64 -12.14
N LEU A 56 -35.17 5.49 -11.78
CA LEU A 56 -34.45 4.34 -11.24
C LEU A 56 -33.98 3.40 -12.35
N ALA A 57 -34.66 3.39 -13.51
CA ALA A 57 -34.22 2.65 -14.69
C ALA A 57 -32.81 3.08 -15.16
N GLY A 58 -32.48 4.38 -15.05
CA GLY A 58 -31.14 4.88 -15.36
C GLY A 58 -30.07 4.40 -14.36
N ILE A 59 -30.43 4.20 -13.10
CA ILE A 59 -29.53 3.69 -12.05
C ILE A 59 -29.34 2.17 -12.19
N MET A 60 -30.38 1.42 -12.59
CA MET A 60 -30.29 -0.01 -12.91
C MET A 60 -29.51 -0.27 -14.21
N MET A 61 -29.65 0.57 -15.24
CA MET A 61 -28.87 0.43 -16.49
C MET A 61 -27.37 0.71 -16.28
N GLN A 62 -27.01 1.25 -15.11
CA GLN A 62 -25.66 1.34 -14.62
C GLN A 62 -25.18 0.05 -13.95
N VAL A 63 -25.69 -1.13 -14.37
CA VAL A 63 -25.04 -2.44 -14.11
C VAL A 63 -23.62 -2.33 -14.61
N THR A 64 -22.77 -1.96 -13.67
CA THR A 64 -21.38 -1.71 -13.84
C THR A 64 -20.80 -3.04 -14.24
N HIS A 65 -20.32 -3.15 -15.49
CA HIS A 65 -19.37 -4.19 -15.87
C HIS A 65 -18.21 -4.08 -14.87
N THR A 66 -18.32 -4.84 -13.78
CA THR A 66 -17.43 -4.75 -12.63
C THR A 66 -16.19 -5.53 -13.04
N ARG A 67 -15.34 -4.86 -13.82
CA ARG A 67 -14.17 -5.46 -14.42
C ARG A 67 -13.18 -5.81 -13.31
N SER A 68 -13.13 -7.10 -13.00
CA SER A 68 -12.30 -7.64 -11.93
C SER A 68 -11.07 -8.28 -12.55
N GLY A 69 -10.12 -7.44 -12.99
CA GLY A 69 -8.80 -7.92 -13.42
C GLY A 69 -8.21 -7.16 -14.61
N PRO A 70 -6.91 -7.36 -14.88
CA PRO A 70 -6.18 -6.71 -15.97
C PRO A 70 -6.53 -7.28 -17.36
N LEU A 71 -7.20 -8.42 -17.44
CA LEU A 71 -7.62 -9.03 -18.70
C LEU A 71 -9.06 -8.66 -19.06
N PRO A 72 -9.41 -8.58 -20.37
CA PRO A 72 -10.80 -8.56 -20.82
C PRO A 72 -11.48 -9.90 -20.52
N ASP A 73 -12.82 -9.90 -20.47
CA ASP A 73 -13.58 -11.14 -20.36
C ASP A 73 -13.40 -12.02 -21.62
N ALA A 74 -13.63 -13.33 -21.50
CA ALA A 74 -13.42 -14.28 -22.59
C ALA A 74 -14.24 -13.93 -23.86
N ASP A 75 -15.48 -13.47 -23.68
CA ASP A 75 -16.36 -13.03 -24.78
C ASP A 75 -15.82 -11.77 -25.49
N GLU A 76 -15.17 -10.87 -24.73
CA GLU A 76 -14.54 -9.66 -25.26
C GLU A 76 -13.24 -9.98 -26.00
N LEU A 77 -12.42 -10.89 -25.45
CA LEU A 77 -11.23 -11.45 -26.12
C LEU A 77 -11.59 -12.10 -27.47
N ALA A 78 -12.70 -12.85 -27.53
CA ALA A 78 -13.19 -13.42 -28.78
C ALA A 78 -13.62 -12.36 -29.79
N LYS A 79 -14.17 -11.23 -29.35
CA LYS A 79 -14.48 -10.08 -30.23
C LYS A 79 -13.20 -9.42 -30.75
N TYR A 80 -12.19 -9.26 -29.91
CA TYR A 80 -10.88 -8.72 -30.31
C TYR A 80 -10.21 -9.58 -31.38
N GLU A 81 -10.26 -10.91 -31.23
CA GLU A 81 -9.72 -11.84 -32.22
C GLU A 81 -10.46 -11.79 -33.56
N ARG A 82 -11.78 -11.52 -33.53
CA ARG A 82 -12.61 -11.34 -34.75
C ARG A 82 -12.31 -10.03 -35.48
N ILE A 83 -11.90 -8.98 -34.76
CA ILE A 83 -11.53 -7.69 -35.35
C ILE A 83 -10.16 -7.80 -36.04
N SER A 84 -9.20 -8.42 -35.36
CA SER A 84 -7.87 -8.67 -35.92
C SER A 84 -7.33 -10.00 -35.36
N PRO A 85 -7.04 -10.98 -36.23
CA PRO A 85 -6.46 -12.24 -35.78
C PRO A 85 -5.11 -11.98 -35.10
N GLY A 86 -4.90 -12.59 -33.94
CA GLY A 86 -3.72 -12.42 -33.09
C GLY A 86 -3.83 -11.33 -32.01
N PHE A 87 -4.84 -10.46 -32.06
CA PHE A 87 -4.96 -9.35 -31.10
C PHE A 87 -5.26 -9.83 -29.68
N ALA A 88 -6.03 -10.93 -29.53
CA ALA A 88 -6.28 -11.52 -28.22
C ALA A 88 -4.98 -12.04 -27.56
N ARG A 89 -4.07 -12.56 -28.38
CA ARG A 89 -2.75 -13.03 -27.92
C ARG A 89 -1.86 -11.88 -27.46
N GLU A 90 -1.85 -10.77 -28.21
CA GLU A 90 -1.12 -9.55 -27.83
C GLU A 90 -1.60 -9.01 -26.48
N ILE A 91 -2.92 -8.94 -26.26
CA ILE A 91 -3.49 -8.52 -24.97
C ILE A 91 -3.09 -9.47 -23.83
N MET A 92 -3.13 -10.78 -24.06
CA MET A 92 -2.68 -11.76 -23.07
C MET A 92 -1.19 -11.61 -22.75
N ASP A 93 -0.35 -11.38 -23.75
CA ASP A 93 1.10 -11.25 -23.57
C ASP A 93 1.45 -9.93 -22.86
N MET A 94 0.74 -8.83 -23.15
CA MET A 94 0.83 -7.60 -22.36
C MET A 94 0.43 -7.82 -20.89
N ALA A 95 -0.68 -8.53 -20.64
CA ALA A 95 -1.13 -8.81 -19.28
C ALA A 95 -0.12 -9.70 -18.51
N LYS A 96 0.48 -10.69 -19.17
CA LYS A 96 1.55 -11.53 -18.58
C LYS A 96 2.81 -10.72 -18.28
N ALA A 97 3.22 -9.83 -19.18
CA ALA A 97 4.38 -8.97 -18.98
C ALA A 97 4.18 -8.08 -17.75
N GLU A 98 3.00 -7.47 -17.63
CA GLU A 98 2.63 -6.63 -16.49
C GLU A 98 2.55 -7.45 -15.18
N GLN A 99 2.01 -8.67 -15.22
CA GLN A 99 1.99 -9.57 -14.05
C GLN A 99 3.40 -9.98 -13.61
N LYS A 100 4.28 -10.27 -14.58
CA LYS A 100 5.70 -10.60 -14.33
C LYS A 100 6.42 -9.41 -13.70
N HIS A 101 6.23 -8.21 -14.25
CA HIS A 101 6.81 -6.98 -13.72
C HIS A 101 6.37 -6.71 -12.28
N ARG A 102 5.07 -6.85 -11.98
CA ARG A 102 4.55 -6.75 -10.61
C ARG A 102 5.16 -7.79 -9.68
N HIS A 103 5.27 -9.04 -10.11
CA HIS A 103 5.94 -10.09 -9.32
C HIS A 103 7.41 -9.77 -9.08
N GLU A 104 8.12 -9.27 -10.09
CA GLU A 104 9.53 -8.87 -9.96
C GLU A 104 9.68 -7.71 -8.98
N TYR A 105 8.81 -6.70 -9.02
CA TYR A 105 8.79 -5.62 -8.03
C TYR A 105 8.53 -6.13 -6.61
N TYR A 106 7.53 -7.00 -6.42
CA TYR A 106 7.26 -7.60 -5.12
C TYR A 106 8.46 -8.40 -4.61
N LYS A 107 9.09 -9.19 -5.48
CA LYS A 107 10.31 -9.95 -5.16
C LYS A 107 11.50 -9.03 -4.86
N ALA A 108 11.67 -7.94 -5.61
CA ALA A 108 12.74 -6.97 -5.40
C ALA A 108 12.58 -6.24 -4.05
N GLY A 109 11.36 -5.86 -3.69
CA GLY A 109 11.05 -5.26 -2.38
C GLY A 109 11.36 -6.21 -1.22
N GLN A 110 10.95 -7.48 -1.32
CA GLN A 110 11.26 -8.50 -0.32
C GLN A 110 12.75 -8.81 -0.24
N ARG A 111 13.42 -8.97 -1.39
CA ARG A 111 14.88 -9.19 -1.46
C ARG A 111 15.65 -8.01 -0.89
N GLY A 112 15.20 -6.78 -1.13
CA GLY A 112 15.83 -5.57 -0.60
C GLY A 112 15.71 -5.44 0.92
N ALA A 113 14.64 -5.96 1.53
CA ALA A 113 14.53 -6.06 2.99
C ALA A 113 15.52 -7.10 3.54
N ILE A 114 15.49 -8.32 3.00
CA ILE A 114 16.39 -9.42 3.43
C ILE A 114 17.86 -9.03 3.25
N TRP A 115 18.19 -8.36 2.16
CA TRP A 115 19.57 -7.94 1.88
C TRP A 115 20.05 -6.89 2.89
N ARG A 116 19.22 -5.91 3.23
CA ARG A 116 19.55 -4.93 4.28
C ARG A 116 19.74 -5.58 5.64
N ASP A 117 18.89 -6.53 6.00
CA ASP A 117 19.02 -7.28 7.26
C ASP A 117 20.32 -8.10 7.29
N ARG A 118 20.65 -8.79 6.18
CA ARG A 118 21.91 -9.53 6.06
C ARG A 118 23.13 -8.62 6.13
N LEU A 119 23.11 -7.46 5.49
CA LEU A 119 24.21 -6.50 5.58
C LEU A 119 24.38 -6.00 7.02
N GLY A 120 23.28 -5.65 7.68
CA GLY A 120 23.30 -5.26 9.09
C GLY A 120 23.92 -6.34 9.98
N GLN A 121 23.56 -7.61 9.77
CA GLN A 121 24.12 -8.73 10.50
C GLN A 121 25.62 -8.94 10.24
N ILE A 122 26.07 -8.77 8.98
CA ILE A 122 27.50 -8.85 8.63
C ILE A 122 28.29 -7.73 9.30
N PHE A 123 27.80 -6.48 9.28
CA PHE A 123 28.46 -5.37 9.95
C PHE A 123 28.50 -5.56 11.48
N ALA A 124 27.42 -6.06 12.08
CA ALA A 124 27.38 -6.38 13.51
C ALA A 124 28.36 -7.49 13.89
N MET A 125 28.46 -8.55 13.07
CA MET A 125 29.43 -9.61 13.31
C MET A 125 30.87 -9.10 13.14
N THR A 126 31.11 -8.29 12.12
CA THR A 126 32.43 -7.70 11.85
C THR A 126 32.86 -6.76 12.98
N SER A 127 31.95 -5.95 13.53
CA SER A 127 32.29 -5.03 14.62
C SER A 127 32.79 -5.78 15.85
N VAL A 128 32.13 -6.89 16.23
CA VAL A 128 32.54 -7.72 17.37
C VAL A 128 33.97 -8.23 17.22
N PHE A 129 34.35 -8.71 16.03
CA PHE A 129 35.73 -9.17 15.79
C PHE A 129 36.74 -8.02 15.84
N VAL A 130 36.38 -6.83 15.34
CA VAL A 130 37.24 -5.65 15.39
C VAL A 130 37.48 -5.22 16.83
N PHE A 131 36.43 -5.06 17.64
CA PHE A 131 36.56 -4.65 19.04
C PHE A 131 37.27 -5.72 19.88
N ALA A 132 37.00 -7.01 19.65
CA ALA A 132 37.74 -8.10 20.29
C ALA A 132 39.24 -8.06 19.94
N GLY A 133 39.60 -7.79 18.68
CA GLY A 133 41.00 -7.66 18.26
C GLY A 133 41.72 -6.46 18.89
N ILE A 134 41.03 -5.32 19.01
CA ILE A 134 41.54 -4.14 19.71
C ILE A 134 41.74 -4.44 21.20
N ALA A 135 40.74 -5.04 21.86
CA ALA A 135 40.83 -5.42 23.26
C ALA A 135 41.98 -6.41 23.51
N TYR A 136 42.16 -7.40 22.62
CA TYR A 136 43.29 -8.33 22.68
C TYR A 136 44.64 -7.61 22.62
N LYS A 137 44.80 -6.65 21.71
CA LYS A 137 46.02 -5.82 21.63
C LYS A 137 46.23 -5.00 22.90
N MET A 138 45.18 -4.46 23.50
CA MET A 138 45.28 -3.67 24.73
C MET A 138 45.69 -4.52 25.94
N ILE A 139 45.21 -5.76 26.03
CA ILE A 139 45.62 -6.72 27.05
C ILE A 139 47.12 -7.02 26.96
N GLN A 140 47.68 -7.13 25.74
CA GLN A 140 49.11 -7.35 25.54
C GLN A 140 49.99 -6.16 26.00
N HIS A 141 49.42 -4.96 26.08
CA HIS A 141 50.08 -3.76 26.59
C HIS A 141 49.73 -3.48 28.07
N GLU A 142 49.23 -4.48 28.80
CA GLU A 142 48.83 -4.38 30.22
C GLU A 142 47.73 -3.34 30.51
N ALA A 143 47.01 -2.89 29.47
CA ALA A 143 45.95 -1.90 29.56
C ALA A 143 44.58 -2.54 29.87
N TYR A 144 44.52 -3.39 30.89
CA TYR A 144 43.33 -4.21 31.23
C TYR A 144 42.08 -3.38 31.53
N GLY A 145 42.24 -2.22 32.20
CA GLY A 145 41.14 -1.33 32.55
C GLY A 145 40.46 -0.76 31.29
N TRP A 146 41.25 -0.32 30.33
CA TRP A 146 40.74 0.19 29.05
C TRP A 146 40.12 -0.92 28.19
N ALA A 147 40.70 -2.12 28.18
CA ALA A 147 40.14 -3.27 27.46
C ALA A 147 38.77 -3.68 28.01
N THR A 148 38.65 -3.75 29.35
CA THR A 148 37.38 -4.05 30.03
C THR A 148 36.32 -2.97 29.75
N GLY A 149 36.71 -1.69 29.80
CA GLY A 149 35.82 -0.58 29.50
C GLY A 149 35.30 -0.61 28.06
N LEU A 150 36.18 -0.92 27.09
CA LEU A 150 35.82 -1.02 25.68
C LEU A 150 34.79 -2.12 25.43
N LEU A 151 35.06 -3.34 25.91
CA LEU A 151 34.14 -4.48 25.73
C LEU A 151 32.83 -4.29 26.50
N GLY A 152 32.87 -3.68 27.69
CA GLY A 152 31.67 -3.34 28.44
C GLY A 152 30.79 -2.33 27.70
N ALA A 153 31.38 -1.29 27.11
CA ALA A 153 30.66 -0.31 26.31
C ALA A 153 30.05 -0.94 25.05
N GLU A 154 30.79 -1.83 24.38
CA GLU A 154 30.28 -2.58 23.23
C GLU A 154 29.05 -3.42 23.61
N LEU A 155 29.10 -4.17 24.72
CA LEU A 155 27.98 -4.99 25.17
C LEU A 155 26.73 -4.15 25.47
N VAL A 156 26.89 -3.01 26.15
CA VAL A 156 25.79 -2.08 26.44
C VAL A 156 25.21 -1.51 25.15
N ALA A 157 26.05 -1.14 24.18
CA ALA A 157 25.61 -0.63 22.88
C ALA A 157 24.81 -1.68 22.09
N LEU A 158 25.32 -2.92 21.98
CA LEU A 158 24.61 -4.00 21.30
C LEU A 158 23.25 -4.27 21.98
N THR A 159 23.25 -4.42 23.31
CA THR A 159 22.03 -4.68 24.07
C THR A 159 21.00 -3.56 23.87
N SER A 160 21.43 -2.30 23.85
CA SER A 160 20.56 -1.14 23.61
C SER A 160 19.95 -1.17 22.21
N VAL A 161 20.75 -1.47 21.18
CA VAL A 161 20.28 -1.60 19.80
C VAL A 161 19.27 -2.74 19.68
N PHE A 162 19.51 -3.89 20.31
CA PHE A 162 18.57 -5.01 20.31
C PHE A 162 17.24 -4.68 21.01
N ILE A 163 17.27 -3.93 22.12
CA ILE A 163 16.05 -3.51 22.82
C ILE A 163 15.25 -2.50 21.98
N ILE A 164 15.93 -1.50 21.38
CA ILE A 164 15.28 -0.47 20.56
C ILE A 164 14.74 -1.07 19.25
N GLY A 165 15.52 -1.95 18.61
CA GLY A 165 15.15 -2.61 17.36
C GLY A 165 13.94 -3.54 17.48
N ARG A 166 13.60 -3.96 18.71
CA ARG A 166 12.42 -4.79 19.00
C ARG A 166 11.12 -3.99 19.18
N ARG A 167 11.18 -2.67 19.13
CA ARG A 167 9.96 -1.82 19.17
C ARG A 167 9.27 -1.92 17.81
N ASP A 168 8.23 -2.75 17.75
CA ASP A 168 7.36 -2.84 16.59
C ASP A 168 6.87 -1.45 16.18
N LYS A 169 6.94 -1.14 14.88
CA LYS A 169 6.40 0.11 14.35
C LYS A 169 4.92 0.17 14.71
N PRO A 170 4.44 1.23 15.40
CA PRO A 170 3.02 1.34 15.71
C PRO A 170 2.24 1.28 14.39
N ASN A 171 1.35 0.30 14.29
CA ASN A 171 0.47 0.14 13.15
C ASN A 171 -0.34 1.44 13.00
N PRO A 172 -0.26 2.17 11.86
CA PRO A 172 -0.94 3.46 11.68
C PRO A 172 -2.48 3.39 11.73
N LYS A 173 -3.06 2.22 12.05
CA LYS A 173 -4.50 2.00 12.21
C LYS A 173 -5.04 2.26 13.63
N GLN A 174 -4.23 2.71 14.60
CA GLN A 174 -4.70 2.94 15.97
C GLN A 174 -4.61 4.40 16.47
N THR A 175 -4.39 5.37 15.59
CA THR A 175 -4.39 6.80 15.98
C THR A 175 -5.66 7.51 15.51
N LYS A 176 -6.79 7.08 16.07
CA LYS A 176 -7.98 7.93 16.23
C LYS A 176 -8.59 7.59 17.57
N LYS A 177 -8.30 8.41 18.58
CA LYS A 177 -9.04 8.49 19.81
C LYS A 177 -9.34 9.96 20.06
#